data_AF-A0AAW1NAP9-F1
#
_entry.id   AF-A0AAW1NAP9-F1
#
_cell.length_a   1.000
_cell.length_b   1.000
_cell.length_c   1.000
_cell.angle_alpha   90.00
_cell.angle_beta   90.00
_cell.angle_gamma   90.00
#
_symmetry.space_group_name_H-M   'P 1'
#
loop_
_entity.id
_entity.type
_entity.pdbx_description
1 polymer ?
#
loop_
_entity_poly.entity_id
_entity_poly.type
_entity_poly.pdbx_seq_one_letter_code
_entity_poly.pdbx_strand_id
1 'polypeptide(L)'
;MFWEREKDAHNSLVSDAITRDKFEYILSNFHIVDNAALNQQDKFAKLRPLFEHLNKKFLELAPHEQDHSVDEAMVPYYGRHGCKQYIHGKPIRYGYKLGAVLRPSWV
;
A
#
# COMPACT_ATOMS: atom_id res chain seq x y z
N MET A 1 -9.29 -19.58 -1.58
CA MET A 1 -9.31 -18.27 -0.91
C MET A 1 -9.45 -18.47 0.60
N PHE A 2 -9.08 -17.51 1.46
CA PHE A 2 -8.98 -17.77 2.91
C PHE A 2 -10.26 -18.29 3.61
N TRP A 3 -11.45 -17.99 3.06
CA TRP A 3 -12.76 -18.45 3.56
C TRP A 3 -13.36 -19.65 2.81
N GLU A 4 -12.58 -20.34 1.98
CA GLU A 4 -13.06 -21.55 1.30
C GLU A 4 -13.46 -22.62 2.32
N ARG A 5 -14.34 -23.54 1.91
CA ARG A 5 -14.76 -24.67 2.76
C ARG A 5 -13.84 -25.87 2.65
N GLU A 6 -13.12 -25.99 1.53
CA GLU A 6 -12.18 -27.07 1.29
C GLU A 6 -10.94 -26.92 2.17
N LYS A 7 -10.52 -28.03 2.80
CA LYS A 7 -9.49 -28.02 3.86
C LYS A 7 -8.11 -27.58 3.38
N ASP A 8 -7.81 -27.76 2.10
CA ASP A 8 -6.54 -27.39 1.47
C ASP A 8 -6.41 -25.88 1.22
N ALA A 9 -7.53 -25.16 1.13
CA ALA A 9 -7.57 -23.72 0.89
C ALA A 9 -8.14 -22.91 2.07
N HIS A 10 -8.83 -23.56 3.01
CA HIS A 10 -9.40 -22.94 4.20
C HIS A 10 -8.32 -22.47 5.17
N ASN A 11 -8.43 -21.22 5.62
CA ASN A 11 -7.55 -20.67 6.65
C ASN A 11 -8.36 -20.31 7.89
N SER A 12 -8.28 -21.17 8.91
CA SER A 12 -9.03 -21.02 10.16
C SER A 12 -8.71 -19.71 10.88
N LEU A 13 -7.45 -19.28 10.88
CA LEU A 13 -7.06 -18.01 11.51
C LEU A 13 -7.77 -16.81 10.89
N VAL A 14 -7.99 -16.83 9.58
CA VAL A 14 -8.68 -15.74 8.88
C VAL A 14 -10.19 -15.87 9.02
N SER A 15 -10.76 -17.07 8.80
CA SER A 15 -12.20 -17.29 8.83
C SER A 15 -12.82 -17.07 10.20
N ASP A 16 -12.09 -17.43 11.26
CA ASP A 16 -12.57 -17.29 12.63
C ASP A 16 -12.49 -15.84 13.12
N ALA A 17 -11.53 -15.06 12.58
CA ALA A 17 -11.35 -13.66 12.95
C ALA A 17 -12.37 -12.72 12.30
N ILE A 18 -12.74 -12.94 11.04
CA ILE A 18 -13.68 -12.09 10.29
C ILE A 18 -14.35 -12.89 9.19
N THR A 19 -15.64 -12.66 8.93
CA THR A 19 -16.32 -13.28 7.79
C THR A 19 -15.95 -12.60 6.48
N ARG A 20 -15.96 -13.34 5.37
CA ARG A 20 -15.69 -12.80 4.02
C ARG A 20 -16.53 -11.54 3.74
N ASP A 21 -17.85 -11.64 3.94
CA ASP A 21 -18.76 -10.55 3.59
C ASP A 21 -18.51 -9.29 4.42
N LYS A 22 -18.13 -9.46 5.70
CA LYS A 22 -17.74 -8.33 6.56
C LYS A 22 -16.41 -7.71 6.10
N PHE A 23 -15.44 -8.53 5.73
CA PHE A 23 -14.17 -8.06 5.19
C PHE A 23 -14.36 -7.26 3.89
N GLU A 24 -15.14 -7.78 2.94
CA GLU A 24 -15.44 -7.11 1.67
C GLU A 24 -16.23 -5.80 1.89
N TYR A 25 -17.18 -5.80 2.83
CA TYR A 25 -17.92 -4.59 3.20
C TYR A 25 -17.00 -3.50 3.77
N ILE A 26 -16.10 -3.86 4.69
CA ILE A 26 -15.14 -2.89 5.26
C ILE A 26 -14.20 -2.38 4.16
N LEU A 27 -13.66 -3.29 3.34
CA LEU A 27 -12.69 -2.94 2.30
C LEU A 27 -13.28 -2.02 1.23
N SER A 28 -14.53 -2.25 0.83
CA SER A 28 -15.24 -1.42 -0.16
C SER A 28 -15.60 -0.01 0.35
N ASN A 29 -15.73 0.16 1.67
CA ASN A 29 -16.07 1.44 2.31
C ASN A 29 -14.87 2.09 3.04
N PHE A 30 -13.66 1.59 2.81
CA PHE A 30 -12.47 2.11 3.48
C PHE A 30 -12.08 3.48 2.92
N HIS A 31 -12.27 4.53 3.72
CA HIS A 31 -11.93 5.91 3.39
C HIS A 31 -11.10 6.54 4.50
N ILE A 32 -10.04 7.24 4.09
CA ILE A 32 -9.12 7.93 5.02
C ILE A 32 -9.48 9.42 5.12
N VAL A 33 -10.06 9.97 4.06
CA VAL A 33 -10.36 11.40 3.91
C VAL A 33 -11.81 11.56 3.46
N ASP A 34 -12.46 12.59 3.98
CA ASP A 34 -13.77 13.02 3.49
C ASP A 34 -13.66 13.51 2.05
N ASN A 35 -14.48 12.92 1.16
CA ASN A 35 -14.51 13.27 -0.25
C ASN A 35 -14.97 14.73 -0.49
N ALA A 36 -15.73 15.33 0.43
CA ALA A 36 -16.21 16.71 0.30
C ALA A 36 -15.10 17.76 0.49
N ALA A 37 -14.02 17.41 1.20
CA ALA A 37 -12.91 18.30 1.52
C ALA A 37 -11.64 18.03 0.69
N LEU A 38 -11.75 17.27 -0.41
CA LEU A 38 -10.58 16.88 -1.20
C LEU A 38 -10.01 18.04 -2.01
N ASN A 39 -8.70 18.23 -1.88
CA ASN A 39 -7.91 19.05 -2.77
C ASN A 39 -7.83 18.39 -4.16
N GLN A 40 -8.50 18.96 -5.16
CA GLN A 40 -8.58 18.42 -6.52
C GLN A 40 -7.25 18.53 -7.29
N GLN A 41 -6.34 19.41 -6.87
CA GLN A 41 -5.02 19.54 -7.49
C GLN A 41 -4.08 18.41 -7.05
N ASP A 42 -4.29 17.82 -5.88
CA ASP A 42 -3.51 16.68 -5.39
C ASP A 42 -4.13 15.35 -5.84
N LYS A 43 -3.50 14.71 -6.83
CA LYS A 43 -3.93 13.40 -7.35
C LYS A 43 -3.89 12.27 -6.31
N PHE A 44 -3.21 12.46 -5.18
CA PHE A 44 -3.13 11.50 -4.08
C PHE A 44 -3.86 11.97 -2.82
N ALA A 45 -4.72 12.98 -2.90
CA ALA A 45 -5.40 13.59 -1.75
C ALA A 45 -6.09 12.56 -0.83
N LYS A 46 -6.67 11.49 -1.40
CA LYS A 46 -7.34 10.41 -0.65
C LYS A 46 -6.42 9.60 0.26
N LEU A 47 -5.12 9.57 -0.02
CA LEU A 47 -4.10 8.81 0.74
C LEU A 47 -3.10 9.72 1.45
N ARG A 48 -3.08 11.02 1.13
CA ARG A 48 -2.13 12.01 1.64
C ARG A 48 -1.95 11.95 3.17
N PRO A 49 -3.01 12.02 4.01
CA PRO A 49 -2.82 12.02 5.46
C PRO A 49 -2.27 10.69 5.99
N LEU A 50 -2.55 9.56 5.33
CA LEU A 50 -1.95 8.29 5.70
C LEU A 50 -0.45 8.29 5.40
N PHE A 51 -0.05 8.74 4.22
CA PHE A 51 1.37 8.82 3.87
C PHE A 51 2.13 9.78 4.77
N GLU A 52 1.56 10.94 5.10
CA GLU A 52 2.16 11.89 6.03
C GLU A 52 2.32 11.31 7.43
N HIS A 53 1.27 10.63 7.93
CA HIS A 53 1.32 9.97 9.23
C HIS A 53 2.38 8.87 9.27
N LEU A 54 2.41 7.99 8.26
CA LEU A 54 3.39 6.91 8.17
C LEU A 54 4.81 7.45 8.03
N ASN A 55 5.04 8.42 7.15
CA ASN A 55 6.36 9.03 6.98
C ASN A 55 6.84 9.70 8.27
N LYS A 56 5.96 10.40 8.99
CA LYS A 56 6.30 10.97 10.30
C LYS A 56 6.71 9.88 11.28
N LYS A 57 5.94 8.79 11.38
CA LYS A 57 6.26 7.68 12.27
C LYS A 57 7.52 6.93 11.89
N PHE A 58 7.76 6.74 10.60
CA PHE A 58 8.98 6.13 10.11
C PHE A 58 10.19 7.01 10.41
N LEU A 59 10.10 8.33 10.26
CA LEU A 59 11.20 9.23 10.62
C LEU A 59 11.45 9.30 12.13
N GLU A 60 10.40 9.23 12.95
CA GLU A 60 10.52 9.20 14.41
C GLU A 60 11.16 7.91 14.93
N LEU A 61 10.88 6.77 14.28
CA LEU A 61 11.29 5.44 14.73
C LEU A 61 12.50 4.89 13.97
N ALA A 62 12.84 5.47 12.81
CA ALA A 62 13.98 5.05 12.03
C ALA A 62 15.27 5.40 12.79
N PRO A 63 16.15 4.42 12.99
CA PRO A 63 17.45 4.68 13.59
C PRO A 63 18.30 5.52 12.65
N HIS A 64 19.02 6.48 13.22
CA HIS A 64 19.96 7.32 12.48
C HIS A 64 21.20 6.51 12.15
N GLU A 65 21.46 6.30 10.86
CA GLU A 65 22.64 5.62 10.34
C GLU A 65 23.45 6.61 9.49
N GLN A 66 24.75 6.34 9.33
CA GLN A 66 25.60 7.18 8.48
C GLN A 66 25.29 6.99 7.00
N ASP A 67 24.92 5.77 6.63
CA ASP A 67 24.68 5.36 5.26
C ASP A 67 23.20 5.04 5.06
N HIS A 68 22.67 5.46 3.91
CA HIS A 68 21.31 5.15 3.48
C HIS A 68 21.29 4.78 2.00
N SER A 69 20.40 3.86 1.63
CA SER A 69 20.12 3.53 0.23
C SER A 69 18.83 4.18 -0.21
N VAL A 70 18.82 4.72 -1.43
CA VAL A 70 17.62 5.31 -2.05
C VAL A 70 17.29 4.48 -3.28
N ASP A 71 16.08 3.92 -3.30
CA ASP A 71 15.61 3.10 -4.42
C ASP A 71 14.11 3.33 -4.68
N GLU A 72 13.61 2.70 -5.74
CA GLU A 72 12.27 2.84 -6.26
C GLU A 72 11.55 1.49 -6.19
N ALA A 73 10.47 1.43 -5.43
CA ALA A 73 9.58 0.26 -5.35
C ALA A 73 8.40 0.42 -6.31
N MET A 74 8.01 -0.67 -6.97
CA MET A 74 6.82 -0.72 -7.82
C MET A 74 5.68 -1.45 -7.12
N VAL A 75 4.56 -0.75 -6.90
CA VAL A 75 3.31 -1.32 -6.38
C VAL A 75 2.40 -1.66 -7.55
N PRO A 76 2.07 -2.95 -7.79
CA PRO A 76 1.27 -3.35 -8.95
C PRO A 76 -0.13 -2.77 -8.87
N TYR A 77 -0.59 -2.15 -9.95
CA TYR A 77 -1.95 -1.64 -10.07
C TYR A 77 -2.39 -1.65 -11.53
N TYR A 78 -3.47 -2.37 -11.82
CA TYR A 78 -3.95 -2.57 -13.20
C TYR A 78 -5.20 -1.75 -13.53
N GLY A 79 -5.77 -1.03 -12.56
CA GLY A 79 -6.93 -0.17 -12.75
C GLY A 79 -6.64 1.12 -13.53
N ARG A 80 -7.67 1.95 -13.69
CA ARG A 80 -7.59 3.24 -14.40
C ARG A 80 -7.30 4.36 -13.42
N HIS A 81 -6.06 4.85 -13.41
CA HIS A 81 -5.66 6.01 -12.64
C HIS A 81 -4.54 6.78 -13.34
N GLY A 82 -4.60 8.11 -13.31
CA GLY A 82 -3.68 8.97 -14.06
C GLY A 82 -2.23 9.01 -13.54
N CYS A 83 -1.99 8.60 -12.30
CA CYS A 83 -0.64 8.52 -11.72
C CYS A 83 0.05 7.16 -11.92
N LYS A 84 -0.60 6.20 -12.58
CA LYS A 84 0.00 4.91 -12.88
C LYS A 84 1.13 5.09 -13.89
N GLN A 85 2.26 4.44 -13.66
CA GLN A 85 3.42 4.48 -14.55
C GLN A 85 3.66 3.13 -15.21
N TYR A 86 4.23 3.17 -16.41
CA TYR A 86 4.79 2.02 -17.09
C TYR A 86 6.31 2.09 -17.08
N ILE A 87 6.97 1.04 -16.60
CA ILE A 87 8.43 0.94 -16.60
C ILE A 87 8.83 -0.30 -17.39
N HIS A 88 9.55 -0.09 -18.50
CA HIS A 88 10.07 -1.16 -19.31
C HIS A 88 11.19 -1.92 -18.57
N GLY A 89 11.26 -3.24 -18.75
CA GLY A 89 12.33 -4.07 -18.16
C GLY A 89 12.18 -4.44 -16.68
N LYS A 90 11.18 -3.91 -15.96
CA LYS A 90 10.87 -4.35 -14.58
C LYS A 90 9.89 -5.54 -14.60
N PRO A 91 9.97 -6.48 -13.62
CA PRO A 91 9.00 -7.58 -13.51
C PRO A 91 7.55 -7.08 -13.41
N ILE A 92 7.35 -6.03 -12.61
CA ILE A 92 6.08 -5.31 -12.51
C ILE A 92 6.16 -4.09 -13.42
N ARG A 93 5.56 -4.21 -14.61
CA ARG A 93 5.62 -3.16 -15.63
C ARG A 93 4.64 -2.02 -15.40
N TYR A 94 3.50 -2.26 -14.76
CA TYR A 94 2.44 -1.27 -14.56
C TYR A 94 2.11 -1.13 -13.08
N GLY A 95 2.17 0.09 -12.56
CA GLY A 95 1.89 0.32 -11.15
C GLY A 95 2.15 1.74 -10.67
N TYR A 96 2.12 1.91 -9.35
CA TYR A 96 2.59 3.12 -8.69
C TYR A 96 4.06 2.95 -8.33
N LYS A 97 4.86 3.95 -8.71
CA LYS A 97 6.27 4.05 -8.37
C LYS A 97 6.41 4.82 -7.07
N LEU A 98 7.04 4.21 -6.07
CA LEU A 98 7.30 4.81 -4.77
C LEU A 98 8.81 4.95 -4.58
N GLY A 99 9.28 6.15 -4.23
CA GLY A 99 10.64 6.32 -3.74
C GLY A 99 10.72 5.90 -2.27
N ALA A 100 11.74 5.13 -1.92
CA ALA A 100 11.97 4.68 -0.55
C ALA A 100 13.42 4.96 -0.15
N VAL A 101 13.60 5.39 1.10
CA VAL A 101 14.90 5.43 1.76
C VAL A 101 14.97 4.22 2.68
N LEU A 102 16.01 3.42 2.50
CA LEU A 102 16.20 2.14 3.17
C LEU A 102 17.54 2.13 3.90
N ARG A 103 17.62 1.25 4.89
CA ARG A 103 18.89 0.90 5.52
C ARG A 103 19.75 0.15 4.48
N PRO A 104 21.05 0.45 4.38
CA PRO A 104 21.93 -0.29 3.48
C PRO A 104 21.96 -1.76 3.92
N SER A 105 21.56 -2.66 3.03
CA SER A 105 21.84 -4.08 3.22
C SER A 105 23.26 -4.35 2.73
N TRP A 106 24.21 -4.49 3.65
CA TRP A 106 25.48 -5.13 3.33
C TRP A 106 25.17 -6.63 3.12
N VAL A 107 25.03 -7.02 1.85
CA VAL A 107 25.08 -8.44 1.46
C VAL A 107 26.54 -8.86 1.37
#